data_AF-A0A2S7PNK5-F1
#
_entry.id   AF-A0A2S7PNK5-F1
#
_cell.length_a   1.000
_cell.length_b   1.000
_cell.length_c   1.000
_cell.angle_alpha   90.00
_cell.angle_beta   90.00
_cell.angle_gamma   90.00
#
_symmetry.space_group_name_H-M   'P 1'
#
loop_
_entity.id
_entity.type
_entity.pdbx_description
1 polymer ?
#
loop_
_entity_poly.entity_id
_entity_poly.type
_entity_poly.pdbx_seq_one_letter_code
_entity_poly.pdbx_strand_id
1 'polypeptide(L)'
;MTSTTPMEDAIRTKLKEALSPSHLEIHNDSALHSHHAPMAGSTSKETHFRVEITSEAFMKKMQPARHRMVYALLKEEMAQEGGIHALQLKTRTPEEEQRQKENEGGEVVAQASGP
;
A
#
# COMPACT_ATOMS: atom_id res chain seq x y z
N MET A 1 -14.23 9.81 18.35
CA MET A 1 -13.51 8.54 18.14
C MET A 1 -12.29 8.88 17.30
N THR A 2 -11.13 9.07 17.92
CA THR A 2 -9.91 9.51 17.24
C THR A 2 -9.11 8.27 16.84
N SER A 3 -9.22 7.85 15.58
CA SER A 3 -8.37 6.78 15.03
C SER A 3 -6.90 7.20 15.08
N THR A 4 -6.03 6.30 15.52
CA THR A 4 -4.58 6.49 15.65
C THR A 4 -3.87 6.78 14.33
N THR A 5 -4.52 6.55 13.18
CA THR A 5 -3.97 6.75 11.82
C THR A 5 -4.95 7.54 10.91
N PRO A 6 -5.16 8.86 11.15
CA PRO A 6 -6.13 9.65 10.38
C PRO A 6 -5.81 9.75 8.88
N MET A 7 -4.52 9.76 8.52
CA MET A 7 -4.06 9.79 7.12
C MET A 7 -4.40 8.49 6.38
N GLU A 8 -4.22 7.36 7.06
CA GLU A 8 -4.46 6.04 6.50
C GLU A 8 -5.95 5.83 6.20
N ASP A 9 -6.82 6.30 7.09
CA ASP A 9 -8.27 6.22 6.93
C ASP A 9 -8.78 7.10 5.77
N ALA A 10 -8.21 8.30 5.60
CA ALA A 10 -8.50 9.19 4.48
C ALA A 10 -8.11 8.54 3.14
N ILE A 11 -6.89 8.00 3.05
CA ILE A 11 -6.39 7.26 1.89
C ILE A 11 -7.31 6.06 1.60
N ARG A 12 -7.65 5.29 2.64
CA ARG A 12 -8.50 4.11 2.52
C ARG A 12 -9.86 4.44 1.93
N THR A 13 -10.49 5.50 2.43
CA THR A 13 -11.81 5.95 2.01
C THR A 13 -11.79 6.41 0.55
N LYS A 14 -10.84 7.29 0.17
CA LYS A 14 -10.66 7.74 -1.22
C LYS A 14 -10.46 6.58 -2.19
N LEU A 15 -9.59 5.64 -1.84
CA LEU A 15 -9.31 4.48 -2.71
C LEU A 15 -10.52 3.55 -2.82
N LYS A 16 -11.27 3.37 -1.73
CA LYS A 16 -12.51 2.60 -1.76
C LYS A 16 -13.56 3.23 -2.66
N GLU A 17 -13.78 4.52 -2.54
CA GLU A 17 -14.78 5.23 -3.34
C GLU A 17 -14.40 5.30 -4.82
N ALA A 18 -13.12 5.55 -5.13
CA ALA A 18 -12.67 5.74 -6.51
C ALA A 18 -12.46 4.42 -7.28
N LEU A 19 -12.03 3.34 -6.60
CA LEU A 19 -11.59 2.09 -7.25
C LEU A 19 -12.40 0.85 -6.86
N SER A 20 -13.28 0.97 -5.86
CA SER A 20 -14.08 -0.13 -5.31
C SER A 20 -13.31 -1.45 -5.23
N PRO A 21 -12.15 -1.48 -4.56
CA PRO A 21 -11.29 -2.64 -4.52
C PRO A 21 -11.91 -3.76 -3.66
N SER A 22 -11.77 -5.00 -4.13
CA SER A 22 -12.16 -6.19 -3.38
C SER A 22 -11.26 -6.41 -2.17
N HIS A 23 -9.99 -6.00 -2.25
CA HIS A 23 -9.04 -6.04 -1.14
C HIS A 23 -8.21 -4.74 -1.11
N LEU A 24 -8.07 -4.16 0.08
CA LEU A 24 -7.32 -2.92 0.30
C LEU A 24 -6.60 -3.00 1.63
N GLU A 25 -5.27 -2.95 1.56
CA GLU A 25 -4.38 -3.02 2.69
C GLU A 25 -3.40 -1.85 2.64
N ILE A 26 -3.25 -1.14 3.76
CA ILE A 26 -2.35 -0.01 3.88
C ILE A 26 -1.43 -0.28 5.06
N HIS A 27 -0.13 -0.15 4.83
CA HIS A 27 0.92 -0.30 5.83
C HIS A 27 1.73 0.98 5.91
N ASN A 28 1.82 1.53 7.12
CA ASN A 28 2.68 2.65 7.41
C ASN A 28 4.03 2.15 7.95
N ASP A 29 5.08 2.24 7.12
CA ASP A 29 6.44 1.82 7.50
C ASP A 29 7.25 2.98 8.12
N SER A 30 6.64 4.16 8.30
CA SER A 30 7.28 5.33 8.92
C SER A 30 7.82 5.10 10.33
N ALA A 31 7.21 4.18 11.09
CA ALA A 31 7.47 4.01 12.52
C ALA A 31 8.91 3.55 12.86
N LEU A 32 9.63 2.97 11.89
CA LEU A 32 10.97 2.40 12.10
C LEU A 32 12.10 3.44 12.27
N HIS A 33 11.88 4.73 11.99
CA HIS A 33 12.94 5.75 12.00
C HIS A 33 12.86 6.78 13.14
N SER A 34 12.03 6.55 14.16
CA SER A 34 11.95 7.46 15.33
C SER A 34 13.17 7.42 16.27
N HIS A 35 14.18 6.57 16.04
CA HIS A 35 15.26 6.36 17.02
C HIS A 35 16.67 6.86 16.65
N HIS A 36 16.92 7.48 15.50
CA HIS A 36 18.29 7.91 15.16
C HIS A 36 18.40 9.38 14.76
N ALA A 37 19.12 10.10 15.62
CA ALA A 37 19.88 11.33 15.45
C ALA A 37 19.58 12.25 14.24
N PRO A 38 19.33 13.56 14.46
CA PRO A 38 19.25 14.54 13.39
C PRO A 38 20.63 14.75 12.77
N MET A 39 20.94 14.05 11.68
CA MET A 39 21.93 14.50 10.72
C MET A 39 21.23 15.46 9.75
N ALA A 40 21.70 16.70 9.75
CA ALA A 40 21.14 17.84 9.03
C ALA A 40 20.88 17.52 7.55
N GLY A 41 19.62 17.61 7.11
CA GLY A 41 19.29 17.75 5.69
C GLY A 41 18.06 17.00 5.17
N SER A 42 17.50 16.03 5.90
CA SER A 42 16.27 15.33 5.45
C SER A 42 15.31 15.09 6.62
N THR A 43 14.29 15.94 6.72
CA THR A 43 13.36 16.06 7.86
C THR A 43 12.16 15.13 7.78
N SER A 44 12.05 14.29 6.74
CA SER A 44 10.77 13.62 6.47
C SER A 44 10.72 12.25 7.15
N LYS A 45 10.11 12.19 8.34
CA LYS A 45 9.94 10.98 9.17
C LYS A 45 8.74 10.10 8.78
N GLU A 46 7.74 10.63 8.08
CA GLU A 46 6.50 9.93 7.66
C GLU A 46 6.42 9.78 6.14
N THR A 47 7.43 9.13 5.56
CA THR A 47 7.63 9.18 4.11
C THR A 47 7.26 7.92 3.38
N HIS A 48 7.24 6.76 4.02
CA HIS A 48 7.13 5.47 3.36
C HIS A 48 5.80 4.79 3.71
N PHE A 49 4.92 4.74 2.72
CA PHE A 49 3.64 4.04 2.83
C PHE A 49 3.60 2.92 1.80
N ARG A 50 3.06 1.77 2.18
CA ARG A 50 2.77 0.67 1.27
C ARG A 50 1.27 0.48 1.18
N VAL A 51 0.74 0.48 -0.03
CA VAL A 51 -0.67 0.30 -0.30
C VAL A 51 -0.83 -0.86 -1.28
N GLU A 52 -1.47 -1.93 -0.82
CA GLU A 52 -1.83 -3.08 -1.64
C GLU A 52 -3.32 -2.98 -1.99
N ILE A 53 -3.61 -2.99 -3.29
CA ILE A 53 -4.96 -2.81 -3.82
C ILE A 53 -5.24 -3.93 -4.81
N THR A 54 -6.30 -4.68 -4.55
CA THR A 54 -6.86 -5.62 -5.51
C THR A 54 -8.20 -5.12 -6.00
N SER A 55 -8.30 -4.89 -7.31
CA SER A 55 -9.54 -4.46 -7.95
C SER A 55 -9.64 -4.99 -9.38
N GLU A 56 -10.86 -5.29 -9.82
CA GLU A 56 -11.18 -5.56 -11.22
C GLU A 56 -10.97 -4.32 -12.09
N ALA A 57 -10.97 -3.11 -11.53
CA ALA A 57 -10.68 -1.87 -12.26
C ALA A 57 -9.28 -1.86 -12.89
N PHE A 58 -8.38 -2.72 -12.39
CA PHE A 58 -7.04 -2.91 -12.92
C PHE A 58 -6.97 -3.97 -14.03
N MET A 59 -8.00 -4.80 -14.19
CA MET A 59 -8.09 -5.71 -15.33
C MET A 59 -8.05 -4.89 -16.63
N LYS A 60 -7.29 -5.38 -17.61
CA LYS A 60 -7.02 -4.70 -18.90
C LYS A 60 -6.22 -3.39 -18.82
N LYS A 61 -5.67 -3.00 -17.66
CA LYS A 61 -4.74 -1.86 -17.54
C LYS A 61 -3.31 -2.33 -17.27
N MET A 62 -2.34 -1.66 -17.89
CA MET A 62 -0.90 -1.88 -17.65
C MET A 62 -0.48 -1.31 -16.28
N GLN A 63 0.51 -1.94 -15.64
CA GLN A 63 1.02 -1.55 -14.31
C GLN A 63 1.30 -0.04 -14.16
N PRO A 64 1.97 0.66 -15.11
CA PRO A 64 2.21 2.10 -14.97
C PRO A 64 0.91 2.93 -14.99
N ALA A 65 -0.10 2.50 -15.75
CA ALA A 65 -1.39 3.18 -15.80
C ALA A 65 -2.16 3.02 -14.49
N ARG A 66 -2.11 1.83 -13.88
CA ARG A 66 -2.68 1.56 -12.55
C ARG A 66 -2.05 2.47 -11.50
N HIS A 67 -0.71 2.54 -11.48
CA HIS A 67 0.02 3.40 -10.55
C HIS A 67 -0.34 4.88 -10.76
N ARG A 68 -0.37 5.37 -12.02
CA ARG A 68 -0.74 6.76 -12.33
C ARG A 68 -2.13 7.13 -11.82
N MET A 69 -3.11 6.22 -11.94
CA MET A 69 -4.47 6.46 -11.43
C MET A 69 -4.47 6.64 -9.92
N VAL A 70 -3.81 5.74 -9.19
CA VAL A 70 -3.74 5.81 -7.72
C VAL A 70 -2.92 7.02 -7.27
N TYR A 71 -1.79 7.30 -7.90
CA TYR A 71 -1.01 8.51 -7.64
C TYR A 71 -1.82 9.78 -7.90
N ALA A 72 -2.66 9.83 -8.92
CA ALA A 72 -3.50 10.99 -9.18
C ALA A 72 -4.54 11.22 -8.07
N LEU A 73 -5.15 10.14 -7.56
CA LEU A 73 -6.10 10.19 -6.44
C LEU A 73 -5.44 10.64 -5.13
N LEU A 74 -4.19 10.21 -4.92
CA LEU A 74 -3.43 10.52 -3.72
C LEU A 74 -2.57 11.77 -3.86
N LYS A 75 -2.49 12.37 -5.04
CA LYS A 75 -1.67 13.56 -5.32
C LYS A 75 -2.05 14.71 -4.40
N GLU A 76 -3.34 14.87 -4.10
CA GLU A 76 -3.83 15.88 -3.18
C GLU A 76 -3.34 15.64 -1.75
N GLU A 77 -3.36 14.39 -1.28
CA GLU A 77 -2.83 14.01 0.05
C GLU A 77 -1.29 14.15 0.10
N MET A 78 -0.61 13.78 -0.99
CA MET A 78 0.85 13.97 -1.11
C MET A 78 1.26 15.44 -1.12
N ALA A 79 0.39 16.34 -1.59
CA ALA A 79 0.63 17.77 -1.63
C ALA A 79 0.29 18.48 -0.31
N GLN A 80 -0.29 17.78 0.67
CA GLN A 80 -0.54 18.34 2.00
C GLN A 80 0.78 18.57 2.77
N GLU A 81 0.76 19.49 3.74
CA GLU A 81 1.88 19.74 4.64
C GLU A 81 2.22 18.46 5.43
N GLY A 82 3.45 17.96 5.28
CA GLY A 82 3.86 16.66 5.82
C GLY A 82 3.58 15.45 4.91
N GLY A 83 3.31 15.70 3.63
CA GLY A 83 2.93 14.68 2.65
C GLY A 83 3.95 13.57 2.40
N ILE A 84 3.47 12.54 1.71
CA ILE A 84 4.19 11.28 1.46
C ILE A 84 5.32 11.51 0.44
N HIS A 85 6.56 11.14 0.78
CA HIS A 85 7.70 11.21 -0.15
C HIS A 85 7.85 9.94 -1.01
N ALA A 86 7.49 8.76 -0.50
CA ALA A 86 7.58 7.49 -1.21
C ALA A 86 6.36 6.59 -0.92
N LEU A 87 5.62 6.27 -1.98
CA LEU A 87 4.43 5.42 -1.89
C LEU A 87 4.65 4.14 -2.69
N GLN A 88 4.75 3.02 -2.01
CA GLN A 88 4.81 1.72 -2.64
C GLN A 88 3.39 1.26 -2.97
N LEU A 89 3.02 1.37 -4.24
CA LEU A 89 1.74 0.87 -4.73
C LEU A 89 1.91 -0.55 -5.27
N LYS A 90 1.01 -1.43 -4.84
CA LYS A 90 0.93 -2.80 -5.32
C LYS A 90 -0.48 -3.05 -5.83
N THR A 91 -0.65 -2.85 -7.13
CA THR A 91 -1.95 -3.01 -7.79
C THR A 91 -2.06 -4.39 -8.42
N ARG A 92 -2.97 -5.22 -7.92
CA ARG A 92 -3.21 -6.59 -8.38
C ARG A 92 -4.60 -6.73 -8.95
N THR A 93 -4.78 -7.63 -9.90
CA THR A 93 -6.13 -8.11 -10.25
C THR A 93 -6.56 -9.20 -9.27
N PRO A 94 -7.87 -9.42 -9.08
CA PRO A 94 -8.34 -10.54 -8.26
C PRO A 94 -7.81 -11.88 -8.76
N GLU A 95 -7.59 -12.04 -10.06
CA GLU A 95 -6.97 -13.24 -10.64
C GLU A 95 -5.50 -13.40 -10.24
N GLU A 96 -4.73 -12.30 -10.19
CA GLU A 96 -3.35 -12.31 -9.69
C GLU A 96 -3.28 -12.58 -8.18
N GLU A 97 -4.21 -12.01 -7.39
CA GLU A 97 -4.31 -12.28 -5.96
C GLU A 97 -4.70 -13.73 -5.67
N GLN A 98 -5.66 -14.28 -6.42
CA GLN A 98 -6.08 -15.68 -6.31
C GLN A 98 -4.88 -16.61 -6.52
N ARG A 99 -4.14 -16.41 -7.62
CA ARG A 99 -2.93 -17.19 -7.94
C ARG A 99 -1.84 -17.06 -6.87
N GLN A 100 -1.69 -15.89 -6.26
CA GLN A 100 -0.74 -15.71 -5.17
C GLN A 100 -1.17 -16.46 -3.90
N LYS A 101 -2.44 -16.37 -3.51
CA LYS A 101 -2.96 -17.13 -2.36
C LYS A 101 -2.80 -18.63 -2.54
N GLU A 102 -2.98 -19.12 -3.77
CA GLU A 102 -2.73 -20.51 -4.12
C GLU A 102 -1.24 -20.90 -3.99
N ASN A 103 -0.33 -20.00 -4.37
CA ASN A 103 1.11 -20.25 -4.28
C ASN A 103 1.67 -20.12 -2.84
N GLU A 104 1.19 -19.16 -2.06
CA GLU A 104 1.59 -18.94 -0.66
C GLU A 104 0.98 -20.01 0.28
N GLY A 105 -0.21 -20.53 -0.04
CA GLY A 105 -0.83 -21.66 0.67
C GLY A 105 -0.20 -23.03 0.35
N GLY A 106 0.60 -23.13 -0.72
CA GLY A 106 1.28 -24.36 -1.14
C GLY A 106 2.62 -24.62 -0.45
N GLU A 107 3.26 -23.61 0.15
CA GLU A 107 4.59 -23.75 0.77
C GLU A 107 4.56 -24.27 2.22
N VAL A 108 3.40 -24.21 2.89
CA VAL A 108 3.26 -24.66 4.30
C VAL A 108 3.16 -26.18 4.49
N VAL A 109 3.19 -26.99 3.43
CA VAL A 109 3.08 -28.47 3.51
C VAL A 109 4.40 -29.21 3.30
N ALA A 110 5.53 -28.54 3.10
CA ALA A 110 6.83 -29.19 2.82
C ALA A 110 7.80 -29.27 4.01
N GLN A 111 7.37 -28.95 5.24
CA GLN A 111 8.22 -29.04 6.45
C GLN A 111 7.64 -30.01 7.50
N ALA A 112 7.28 -31.24 7.09
CA ALA A 112 6.95 -32.30 8.04
C ALA A 112 7.20 -33.69 7.45
N SER A 113 8.43 -33.96 7.00
CA SER A 113 8.97 -35.31 6.80
C SER A 113 10.48 -35.23 6.60
N GLY A 114 11.23 -35.31 7.70
CA GLY A 114 12.63 -35.74 7.70
C GLY A 114 12.71 -37.10 8.40
N PRO A 115 13.54 -38.05 7.91
CA PRO A 115 13.61 -39.43 8.38
C PRO A 115 14.15 -39.59 9.81
#